data_AF-A0A8E0WRX1-F1
#
_entry.id   AF-A0A8E0WRX1-F1
#
_cell.length_a   1.000
_cell.length_b   1.000
_cell.length_c   1.000
_cell.angle_alpha   90.00
_cell.angle_beta   90.00
_cell.angle_gamma   90.00
#
_symmetry.space_group_name_H-M   'P 1'
#
loop_
_entity.id
_entity.type
_entity.pdbx_description
1 polymer ?
#
loop_
_entity_poly.entity_id
_entity_poly.type
_entity_poly.pdbx_seq_one_letter_code
_entity_poly.pdbx_strand_id
1 'polypeptide(L)'
;MQTLIVWLEGHDKLAGWAQFFGAMLALVATYFTAFVPIWHRKHQLNNAAKRLLSHGFEVVESYHRTSAFFLPFPISLKAAARSISAVVDEINRFPVFELDDQGERSTARHLFALVATLDLIRMALENFANDLEGKQASEDDRDFIRDFVGQHLEFIQKMLAGEELKRPEWPPEASLNPS
;
A
#
# COMPACT_ATOMS: atom_id res chain seq x y z
N MET A 1 -55.79 48.66 0.87
CA MET A 1 -55.10 48.02 -0.28
C MET A 1 -53.58 47.94 -0.04
N GLN A 2 -52.90 49.04 0.31
CA GLN A 2 -51.45 49.04 0.64
C GLN A 2 -51.05 48.06 1.77
N THR A 3 -51.84 47.94 2.84
CA THR A 3 -51.53 47.03 3.97
C THR A 3 -51.52 45.55 3.57
N LEU A 4 -52.36 45.16 2.60
CA LEU A 4 -52.47 43.78 2.14
C LEU A 4 -51.31 43.41 1.21
N ILE A 5 -50.81 44.38 0.44
CA ILE A 5 -49.62 44.25 -0.41
C ILE A 5 -48.36 44.11 0.46
N VAL A 6 -48.18 44.95 1.47
CA VAL A 6 -47.04 44.86 2.41
C VAL A 6 -47.04 43.55 3.19
N TRP A 7 -48.22 43.03 3.56
CA TRP A 7 -48.36 41.73 4.21
C TRP A 7 -47.98 40.57 3.30
N LEU A 8 -48.43 40.58 2.04
CA LEU A 8 -48.06 39.58 1.02
C LEU A 8 -46.55 39.61 0.71
N GLU A 9 -45.95 40.80 0.57
CA GLU A 9 -44.50 40.95 0.35
C GLU A 9 -43.67 40.46 1.54
N GLY A 10 -44.15 40.61 2.77
CA GLY A 10 -43.52 40.07 3.97
C GLY A 10 -43.56 38.54 4.01
N HIS A 11 -44.70 37.96 3.60
CA HIS A 11 -44.87 36.51 3.48
C HIS A 11 -44.01 35.89 2.37
N ASP A 12 -43.91 36.52 1.20
CA ASP A 12 -43.04 36.06 0.10
C ASP A 12 -41.56 36.10 0.48
N LYS A 13 -41.13 37.14 1.21
CA LYS A 13 -39.75 37.20 1.73
C LYS A 13 -39.47 36.08 2.74
N LEU A 14 -40.42 35.79 3.63
CA LEU A 14 -40.32 34.67 4.58
C LEU A 14 -40.29 33.31 3.88
N ALA A 15 -41.09 33.12 2.83
CA ALA A 15 -41.09 31.91 2.01
C ALA A 15 -39.75 31.72 1.27
N GLY A 16 -39.17 32.81 0.74
CA GLY A 16 -37.83 32.80 0.14
C GLY A 16 -36.74 32.38 1.12
N TRP A 17 -36.80 32.88 2.37
CA TRP A 17 -35.89 32.44 3.44
C TRP A 17 -36.08 30.97 3.81
N ALA A 18 -37.32 30.50 3.92
CA ALA A 18 -37.61 29.10 4.22
C ALA A 18 -37.08 28.15 3.13
N GLN A 19 -37.25 28.52 1.85
CA GLN A 19 -36.71 27.75 0.71
C GLN A 19 -35.18 27.75 0.71
N PHE A 20 -34.55 28.88 1.03
CA PHE A 20 -33.09 28.98 1.17
C PHE A 20 -32.55 28.09 2.30
N PHE A 21 -33.14 28.17 3.50
CA PHE A 21 -32.73 27.31 4.62
C PHE A 21 -33.00 25.82 4.36
N GLY A 22 -34.12 25.50 3.71
CA GLY A 22 -34.42 24.14 3.26
C GLY A 22 -33.39 23.61 2.27
N ALA A 23 -32.97 24.43 1.30
CA ALA A 23 -31.91 24.06 0.35
C ALA A 23 -30.54 23.89 1.04
N MET A 24 -30.17 24.78 1.96
CA MET A 24 -28.94 24.62 2.76
C MET A 24 -28.96 23.34 3.60
N LEU A 25 -30.07 23.05 4.29
CA LEU A 25 -30.21 21.81 5.06
C LEU A 25 -30.14 20.57 4.18
N ALA A 26 -30.76 20.59 3.00
CA ALA A 26 -30.69 19.50 2.04
C ALA A 26 -29.25 19.27 1.56
N LEU A 27 -28.48 20.33 1.30
CA LEU A 27 -27.06 20.22 0.93
C LEU A 27 -26.22 19.64 2.07
N VAL A 28 -26.44 20.10 3.31
CA VAL A 28 -25.75 19.58 4.49
C VAL A 28 -26.09 18.11 4.72
N ALA A 29 -27.38 17.75 4.67
CA ALA A 29 -27.81 16.37 4.79
C ALA A 29 -27.17 15.50 3.70
N THR A 30 -27.19 15.96 2.45
CA THR A 30 -26.56 15.26 1.31
C THR A 30 -25.06 15.10 1.53
N TYR A 31 -24.37 16.10 2.06
CA TYR A 31 -22.94 15.99 2.41
C TYR A 31 -22.68 14.86 3.40
N PHE A 32 -23.44 14.82 4.51
CA PHE A 32 -23.31 13.79 5.53
C PHE A 32 -23.74 12.40 5.06
N THR A 33 -24.74 12.29 4.20
CA THR A 33 -25.25 10.98 3.76
C THR A 33 -24.50 10.42 2.56
N ALA A 34 -24.07 11.26 1.62
CA ALA A 34 -23.45 10.82 0.38
C ALA A 34 -21.91 10.91 0.41
N PHE A 35 -21.33 11.99 0.93
CA PHE A 35 -19.89 12.25 0.81
C PHE A 35 -19.07 11.75 2.00
N VAL A 36 -19.58 11.93 3.23
CA VAL A 36 -18.88 11.48 4.45
C VAL A 36 -18.57 9.97 4.45
N PRO A 37 -19.51 9.06 4.08
CA PRO A 37 -19.22 7.64 4.05
C PRO A 37 -18.14 7.27 3.03
N ILE A 38 -18.14 7.93 1.87
CA ILE A 38 -17.14 7.70 0.80
C ILE A 38 -15.76 8.16 1.28
N TRP A 39 -15.68 9.34 1.90
CA TRP A 39 -14.43 9.85 2.44
C TRP A 39 -13.88 8.93 3.55
N HIS A 40 -14.73 8.49 4.46
CA HIS A 40 -14.33 7.58 5.54
C HIS A 40 -13.83 6.24 5.00
N ARG A 41 -14.51 5.65 3.99
CA ARG A 41 -14.06 4.42 3.32
C ARG A 41 -12.70 4.60 2.67
N LYS A 42 -12.48 5.68 1.93
CA LYS A 42 -11.16 5.98 1.31
C LYS A 42 -10.07 6.10 2.37
N HIS A 43 -10.34 6.79 3.47
CA HIS A 43 -9.38 6.93 4.55
C HIS A 43 -9.06 5.60 5.23
N GLN A 44 -10.07 4.76 5.47
CA GLN A 44 -9.90 3.41 6.00
C GLN A 44 -9.05 2.52 5.08
N LEU A 45 -9.31 2.54 3.77
CA LEU A 45 -8.53 1.79 2.78
C LEU A 45 -7.07 2.24 2.75
N ASN A 46 -6.82 3.55 2.73
CA ASN A 46 -5.45 4.08 2.79
C ASN A 46 -4.72 3.66 4.07
N ASN A 47 -5.40 3.67 5.22
CA ASN A 47 -4.79 3.24 6.48
C ASN A 47 -4.54 1.72 6.51
N ALA A 48 -5.44 0.92 5.95
CA ALA A 48 -5.25 -0.52 5.80
C ALA A 48 -4.08 -0.85 4.87
N ALA A 49 -3.97 -0.15 3.73
CA ALA A 49 -2.85 -0.29 2.80
C ALA A 49 -1.50 0.04 3.47
N LYS A 50 -1.43 1.12 4.26
CA LYS A 50 -0.22 1.47 5.04
C LYS A 50 0.15 0.41 6.07
N ARG A 51 -0.83 -0.21 6.73
CA ARG A 51 -0.59 -1.33 7.65
C ARG A 51 -0.06 -2.57 6.93
N LEU A 52 -0.57 -2.87 5.74
CA LEU A 52 -0.05 -3.98 4.94
C LEU A 52 1.40 -3.73 4.51
N LEU A 53 1.73 -2.49 4.13
CA LEU A 53 3.11 -2.10 3.84
C LEU A 53 4.01 -2.28 5.07
N SER A 54 3.56 -1.86 6.26
CA SER A 54 4.35 -2.00 7.49
C SER A 54 4.52 -3.46 7.89
N HIS A 55 3.47 -4.27 7.78
CA HIS A 55 3.53 -5.70 8.05
C HIS A 55 4.54 -6.42 7.12
N GLY A 56 4.54 -6.10 5.83
CA GLY A 56 5.52 -6.67 4.89
C GLY A 56 6.96 -6.30 5.22
N PHE A 57 7.19 -5.06 5.66
CA PHE A 57 8.49 -4.66 6.17
C PHE A 57 8.88 -5.40 7.45
N GLU A 58 7.99 -5.46 8.44
CA GLU A 58 8.26 -6.08 9.75
C GLU A 58 8.65 -7.56 9.62
N VAL A 59 8.01 -8.31 8.72
CA VAL A 59 8.34 -9.72 8.47
C VAL A 59 9.77 -9.86 7.92
N VAL A 60 10.13 -9.05 6.93
CA VAL A 60 11.47 -9.08 6.32
C VAL A 60 12.52 -8.58 7.32
N GLU A 61 12.22 -7.50 8.04
CA GLU A 61 13.09 -6.95 9.07
C GLU A 61 13.35 -7.96 10.19
N SER A 62 12.31 -8.65 10.66
CA SER A 62 12.41 -9.66 11.71
C SER A 62 13.35 -10.79 11.30
N TYR A 63 13.19 -11.30 10.08
CA TYR A 63 14.11 -12.30 9.55
C TYR A 63 15.54 -11.75 9.43
N HIS A 64 15.71 -10.56 8.83
CA HIS A 64 17.01 -9.92 8.67
C HIS A 64 17.72 -9.66 10.01
N ARG A 65 17.01 -9.21 11.05
CA ARG A 65 17.60 -8.98 12.38
C ARG A 65 18.02 -10.28 13.04
N THR A 66 17.19 -11.32 12.95
CA THR A 66 17.43 -12.58 13.64
C THR A 66 18.49 -13.43 12.97
N SER A 67 18.64 -13.35 11.64
CA SER A 67 19.61 -14.15 10.87
C SER A 67 21.07 -13.93 11.22
N ALA A 68 21.45 -12.84 11.90
CA ALA A 68 22.82 -12.62 12.40
C ALA A 68 23.24 -13.64 13.46
N PHE A 69 22.28 -14.19 14.21
CA PHE A 69 22.57 -14.94 15.43
C PHE A 69 22.59 -16.47 15.21
N PHE A 70 22.25 -16.94 14.02
CA PHE A 70 22.20 -18.36 13.70
C PHE A 70 22.64 -18.64 12.26
N LEU A 71 23.15 -19.85 12.04
CA LEU A 71 23.44 -20.35 10.70
C LEU A 71 22.12 -20.68 9.97
N PRO A 72 22.02 -20.42 8.67
CA PRO A 72 20.81 -20.68 7.91
C PRO A 72 20.55 -22.19 7.82
N PHE A 73 19.50 -22.67 8.47
CA PHE A 73 19.05 -24.05 8.31
C PHE A 73 17.94 -24.11 7.24
N PRO A 74 17.86 -25.20 6.44
CA PRO A 74 16.82 -25.34 5.43
C PRO A 74 15.40 -25.09 5.98
N ILE A 75 15.13 -25.58 7.20
CA ILE A 75 13.82 -25.40 7.82
C ILE A 75 13.54 -23.96 8.26
N SER A 76 14.55 -23.22 8.73
CA SER A 76 14.38 -21.81 9.11
C SER A 76 14.14 -20.94 7.89
N LEU A 77 14.85 -21.21 6.79
CA LEU A 77 14.66 -20.52 5.51
C LEU A 77 13.26 -20.77 4.94
N LYS A 78 12.80 -22.02 4.94
CA LYS A 78 11.43 -22.38 4.51
C LYS A 78 10.36 -21.75 5.40
N ALA A 79 10.60 -21.66 6.71
CA ALA A 79 9.69 -20.98 7.63
C ALA A 79 9.61 -19.47 7.34
N ALA A 80 10.74 -18.83 7.11
CA ALA A 80 10.80 -17.42 6.71
C ALA A 80 10.08 -17.18 5.37
N ALA A 81 10.37 -17.99 4.35
CA ALA A 81 9.68 -17.94 3.05
C ALA A 81 8.16 -18.10 3.18
N ARG A 82 7.70 -19.03 4.03
CA ARG A 82 6.27 -19.22 4.34
C ARG A 82 5.65 -18.00 5.02
N SER A 83 6.35 -17.37 5.97
CA SER A 83 5.87 -16.15 6.63
C SER A 83 5.71 -14.98 5.65
N ILE A 84 6.65 -14.84 4.71
CA ILE A 84 6.57 -13.86 3.62
C ILE A 84 5.40 -14.17 2.69
N SER A 85 5.21 -15.45 2.32
CA SER A 85 4.10 -15.87 1.48
C SER A 85 2.74 -15.54 2.09
N ALA A 86 2.59 -15.64 3.42
CA ALA A 86 1.35 -15.28 4.10
C ALA A 86 1.02 -13.78 3.95
N VAL A 87 2.03 -12.91 4.01
CA VAL A 87 1.85 -11.47 3.77
C VAL A 87 1.52 -11.18 2.31
N VAL A 88 2.19 -11.85 1.37
CA VAL A 88 1.87 -11.73 -0.06
C VAL A 88 0.41 -12.11 -0.33
N ASP A 89 -0.08 -13.20 0.25
CA ASP A 89 -1.48 -13.62 0.13
C ASP A 89 -2.45 -12.61 0.74
N GLU A 90 -2.07 -11.94 1.84
CA GLU A 90 -2.87 -10.88 2.45
C GLU A 90 -2.95 -9.64 1.54
N ILE A 91 -1.82 -9.22 0.96
CA ILE A 91 -1.77 -8.06 0.05
C ILE A 91 -2.55 -8.36 -1.24
N ASN A 92 -2.43 -9.57 -1.81
CA ASN A 92 -3.13 -9.95 -3.04
C ASN A 92 -4.65 -9.98 -2.89
N ARG A 93 -5.18 -10.11 -1.67
CA ARG A 93 -6.61 -10.03 -1.37
C ARG A 93 -7.10 -8.60 -1.17
N PHE A 94 -6.18 -7.63 -1.04
CA PHE A 94 -6.54 -6.24 -0.80
C PHE A 94 -7.17 -5.62 -2.06
N PRO A 95 -8.27 -4.87 -1.94
CA PRO A 95 -8.94 -4.25 -3.09
C PRO A 95 -8.17 -3.00 -3.58
N VAL A 96 -7.02 -3.24 -4.24
CA VAL A 96 -6.11 -2.17 -4.70
C VAL A 96 -6.79 -1.20 -5.68
N PHE A 97 -7.77 -1.66 -6.46
CA PHE A 97 -8.53 -0.83 -7.41
C PHE A 97 -9.44 0.21 -6.72
N GLU A 98 -9.71 0.07 -5.42
CA GLU A 98 -10.47 1.07 -4.64
C GLU A 98 -9.57 2.19 -4.11
N LEU A 99 -8.24 2.05 -4.20
CA LEU A 99 -7.30 3.12 -3.92
C LEU A 99 -7.32 4.10 -5.11
N ASP A 100 -7.94 5.26 -4.87
CA ASP A 100 -8.06 6.35 -5.84
C ASP A 100 -6.75 7.15 -5.95
N ASP A 101 -5.64 6.44 -6.19
CA ASP A 101 -4.30 7.02 -6.28
C ASP A 101 -3.55 6.44 -7.48
N GLN A 102 -3.38 7.24 -8.53
CA GLN A 102 -2.62 6.88 -9.73
C GLN A 102 -1.28 7.61 -9.85
N GLY A 103 -0.87 8.34 -8.80
CA GLY A 103 0.37 9.12 -8.80
C GLY A 103 1.65 8.29 -8.70
N GLU A 104 2.80 8.97 -8.77
CA GLU A 104 4.13 8.35 -8.60
C GLU A 104 4.40 7.87 -7.17
N ARG A 105 3.70 8.46 -6.19
CA ARG A 105 3.70 8.05 -4.78
C ARG A 105 2.47 7.21 -4.42
N SER A 106 1.88 6.56 -5.42
CA SER A 106 0.65 5.82 -5.23
C SER A 106 0.86 4.65 -4.26
N THR A 107 0.02 4.60 -3.24
CA THR A 107 0.03 3.49 -2.26
C THR A 107 -0.27 2.16 -2.95
N ALA A 108 -1.09 2.17 -4.01
CA ALA A 108 -1.36 0.98 -4.82
C ALA A 108 -0.09 0.47 -5.51
N ARG A 109 0.73 1.37 -6.07
CA ARG A 109 2.01 1.02 -6.69
C ARG A 109 3.02 0.49 -5.66
N HIS A 110 3.08 1.12 -4.49
CA HIS A 110 3.93 0.62 -3.39
C HIS A 110 3.52 -0.79 -2.95
N LEU A 111 2.23 -1.09 -2.86
CA LEU A 111 1.76 -2.45 -2.54
C LEU A 111 2.16 -3.47 -3.61
N PHE A 112 2.02 -3.14 -4.90
CA PHE A 112 2.46 -4.03 -5.98
C PHE A 112 3.97 -4.25 -5.98
N ALA A 113 4.75 -3.18 -5.83
CA ALA A 113 6.20 -3.27 -5.75
C ALA A 113 6.64 -4.09 -4.53
N LEU A 114 5.99 -3.91 -3.37
CA LEU A 114 6.23 -4.72 -2.19
C LEU A 114 5.96 -6.20 -2.47
N VAL A 115 4.82 -6.55 -3.07
CA VAL A 115 4.51 -7.96 -3.42
C VAL A 115 5.61 -8.56 -4.29
N ALA A 116 6.03 -7.85 -5.34
CA ALA A 116 7.10 -8.31 -6.21
C ALA A 116 8.42 -8.53 -5.44
N THR A 117 8.80 -7.59 -4.56
CA THR A 117 10.00 -7.72 -3.73
C THR A 117 9.89 -8.89 -2.75
N LEU A 118 8.74 -9.05 -2.09
CA LEU A 118 8.50 -10.15 -1.16
C LEU A 118 8.54 -11.51 -1.87
N ASP A 119 7.98 -11.60 -3.08
CA ASP A 119 8.05 -12.81 -3.90
C ASP A 119 9.49 -13.15 -4.29
N LEU A 120 10.30 -12.15 -4.66
CA LEU A 120 11.72 -12.35 -4.94
C LEU A 120 12.47 -12.87 -3.71
N ILE A 121 12.24 -12.27 -2.54
CA ILE A 121 12.86 -12.74 -1.29
C ILE A 121 12.42 -14.18 -1.00
N ARG A 122 11.12 -14.48 -1.10
CA ARG A 122 10.58 -15.83 -0.88
C ARG A 122 11.27 -16.84 -1.79
N MET A 123 11.31 -16.59 -3.09
CA MET A 123 11.91 -17.48 -4.07
C MET A 123 13.40 -17.71 -3.79
N ALA A 124 14.14 -16.64 -3.46
CA ALA A 124 15.55 -16.75 -3.11
C ALA A 124 15.76 -17.60 -1.85
N LEU A 125 14.99 -17.36 -0.78
CA LEU A 125 15.07 -18.14 0.46
C LEU A 125 14.73 -19.62 0.25
N GLU A 126 13.72 -19.92 -0.58
CA GLU A 126 13.39 -21.30 -0.96
C GLU A 126 14.51 -21.96 -1.75
N ASN A 127 15.13 -21.24 -2.68
CA ASN A 127 16.26 -21.75 -3.45
C ASN A 127 17.47 -22.05 -2.55
N PHE A 128 17.83 -21.11 -1.66
CA PHE A 128 18.89 -21.34 -0.67
C PHE A 128 18.57 -22.51 0.26
N ALA A 129 17.31 -22.65 0.67
CA ALA A 129 16.90 -23.77 1.50
C ALA A 129 17.15 -25.11 0.80
N ASN A 130 16.83 -25.20 -0.50
CA ASN A 130 17.06 -26.40 -1.29
C ASN A 130 18.55 -26.67 -1.53
N ASP A 131 19.36 -25.64 -1.76
CA ASP A 131 20.80 -25.76 -1.97
C ASP A 131 21.56 -26.24 -0.72
N LEU A 132 21.02 -25.91 0.47
CA LEU A 132 21.51 -26.30 1.78
C LEU A 132 20.98 -27.67 2.25
N GLU A 133 20.03 -28.28 1.55
CA GLU A 133 19.58 -29.64 1.91
C GLU A 133 20.74 -30.63 1.81
N GLY A 134 21.05 -31.29 2.93
CA GLY A 134 22.14 -32.26 3.01
C GLY A 134 23.54 -31.65 3.15
N LYS A 135 23.66 -30.33 3.29
CA LYS A 135 24.92 -29.63 3.58
C LYS A 135 24.88 -28.95 4.95
N GLN A 136 26.06 -28.75 5.54
CA GLN A 136 26.19 -27.91 6.72
C GLN A 136 26.37 -26.46 6.27
N ALA A 137 25.51 -25.57 6.75
CA ALA A 137 25.59 -24.15 6.42
C ALA A 137 26.85 -23.50 6.98
N SER A 138 27.44 -22.60 6.20
CA SER A 138 28.61 -21.80 6.57
C SER A 138 28.22 -20.38 7.01
N GLU A 139 29.18 -19.67 7.62
CA GLU A 139 29.01 -18.24 7.92
C GLU A 139 28.91 -17.40 6.64
N ASP A 140 29.60 -17.79 5.58
CA ASP A 140 29.52 -17.12 4.28
C ASP A 140 28.09 -17.21 3.69
N ASP A 141 27.43 -18.38 3.82
CA ASP A 141 26.03 -18.55 3.39
C ASP A 141 25.09 -17.63 4.19
N ARG A 142 25.33 -17.50 5.50
CA ARG A 142 24.55 -16.62 6.38
C ARG A 142 24.68 -15.17 5.91
N ASP A 143 25.91 -14.71 5.72
CA ASP A 143 26.21 -13.32 5.40
C ASP A 143 25.69 -12.97 4.00
N PHE A 144 25.82 -13.88 3.04
CA PHE A 144 25.24 -13.71 1.70
C PHE A 144 23.71 -13.57 1.73
N ILE A 145 23.02 -14.48 2.43
CA ILE A 145 21.56 -14.44 2.54
C ILE A 145 21.12 -13.16 3.28
N ARG A 146 21.84 -12.79 4.34
CA ARG A 146 21.56 -11.58 5.11
C ARG A 146 21.72 -10.33 4.26
N ASP A 147 22.80 -10.21 3.50
CA ASP A 147 23.07 -9.06 2.65
C ASP A 147 22.03 -8.94 1.53
N PHE A 148 21.67 -10.07 0.90
CA PHE A 148 20.61 -10.11 -0.10
C PHE A 148 19.28 -9.60 0.46
N VAL A 149 18.87 -10.11 1.63
CA VAL A 149 17.63 -9.66 2.28
C VAL A 149 17.76 -8.20 2.73
N GLY A 150 18.92 -7.77 3.22
CA GLY A 150 19.18 -6.40 3.66
C GLY A 150 19.02 -5.37 2.53
N GLN A 151 19.53 -5.68 1.34
CA GLN A 151 19.36 -4.82 0.16
C GLN A 151 17.87 -4.63 -0.20
N HIS A 152 17.09 -5.71 -0.14
CA HIS A 152 15.66 -5.64 -0.44
C HIS A 152 14.87 -5.00 0.70
N LEU A 153 15.31 -5.15 1.95
CA LEU A 153 14.74 -4.47 3.11
C LEU A 153 14.89 -2.95 2.98
N GLU A 154 16.04 -2.45 2.53
CA GLU A 154 16.25 -1.01 2.29
C GLU A 154 15.29 -0.49 1.22
N PHE A 155 15.08 -1.26 0.15
CA PHE A 155 14.10 -0.92 -0.88
C PHE A 155 12.67 -0.84 -0.32
N ILE A 156 12.27 -1.80 0.53
CA ILE A 156 10.96 -1.78 1.20
C ILE A 156 10.85 -0.58 2.16
N GLN A 157 11.92 -0.25 2.87
CA GLN A 157 11.95 0.91 3.76
C GLN A 157 11.72 2.22 3.00
N LYS A 158 12.29 2.39 1.80
CA LYS A 158 12.06 3.55 0.94
C LYS A 158 10.60 3.66 0.50
N MET A 159 9.95 2.54 0.18
CA MET A 159 8.51 2.52 -0.13
C MET A 159 7.66 2.94 1.07
N LEU A 160 8.00 2.50 2.29
CA LEU A 160 7.34 2.93 3.52
C LEU A 160 7.52 4.41 3.82
N ALA A 161 8.70 4.97 3.53
CA ALA A 161 8.98 6.39 3.65
C ALA A 161 8.21 7.25 2.63
N GLY A 162 7.54 6.62 1.66
CA GLY A 162 6.80 7.31 0.61
C GLY A 162 7.69 7.89 -0.48
N GLU A 163 8.90 7.33 -0.66
CA GLU A 163 9.76 7.71 -1.78
C GLU A 163 9.11 7.35 -3.12
N GLU A 164 9.44 8.13 -4.14
CA GLU A 164 8.91 7.96 -5.49
C GLU A 164 9.49 6.71 -6.14
N LEU A 165 8.61 5.80 -6.54
CA LEU A 165 8.96 4.70 -7.41
C LEU A 165 9.10 5.24 -8.83
N LYS A 166 10.33 5.56 -9.23
CA LYS A 166 10.62 5.94 -10.61
C LYS A 166 10.28 4.80 -11.54
N ARG A 167 9.55 5.11 -12.62
CA ARG A 167 9.30 4.14 -13.69
C ARG A 167 10.64 3.79 -14.36
N PRO A 168 10.89 2.52 -14.70
CA PRO A 168 12.05 2.15 -15.51
C PRO A 168 12.04 2.93 -16.82
N GLU A 169 13.14 3.58 -17.14
CA GLU A 169 13.36 4.16 -18.46
C GLU A 169 13.73 3.03 -19.41
N TRP A 170 12.88 2.78 -20.40
CA TRP A 170 13.22 1.82 -21.46
C TRP A 170 14.38 2.39 -22.28
N PRO A 171 15.38 1.57 -22.62
CA PRO A 171 16.47 2.05 -23.46
C PRO A 171 15.89 2.53 -24.80
N PRO A 172 16.39 3.65 -25.34
CA PRO A 172 15.89 4.18 -26.61
C PRO A 172 16.06 3.13 -27.71
N GLU A 173 15.07 3.04 -28.62
CA GLU A 173 14.97 2.03 -29.69
C GLU A 173 16.24 1.90 -30.56
N ALA A 174 17.10 2.93 -30.59
CA ALA A 174 18.39 2.92 -31.26
C ALA A 174 19.38 1.85 -30.75
N SER A 175 19.16 1.30 -29.54
CA SER A 175 19.99 0.24 -28.95
C SER A 175 19.52 -1.18 -29.30
N LEU A 176 18.34 -1.33 -29.92
CA LEU A 176 17.75 -2.63 -30.25
C LEU A 176 18.01 -3.09 -31.69
N ASN A 177 18.59 -2.22 -32.53
CA ASN A 177 19.04 -2.56 -33.88
C ASN A 177 20.56 -2.42 -33.97
N PRO A 178 21.35 -3.48 -33.68
CA PRO A 178 22.72 -3.52 -34.15
C PRO A 178 22.68 -3.64 -35.68
N SER A 179 22.99 -2.55 -36.37
CA SER A 179 23.30 -2.51 -37.81
C SER A 179 24.51 -3.37 -38.14
#